data_AF-A0A2K4XC83-F1
#
_entry.id   AF-A0A2K4XC83-F1
#
_cell.length_a   1.000
_cell.length_b   1.000
_cell.length_c   1.000
_cell.angle_alpha   90.00
_cell.angle_beta   90.00
_cell.angle_gamma   90.00
#
_symmetry.space_group_name_H-M   'P 1'
#
loop_
_entity.id
_entity.type
_entity.pdbx_description
1 polymer ?
#
loop_
_entity_poly.entity_id
_entity_poly.type
_entity_poly.pdbx_seq_one_letter_code
_entity_poly.pdbx_strand_id
1 'polypeptide(L)' 'MSLMSTEQTAEFLGVKVERVKRLARESLLIAKSEDENGEPQFDSAEVAKYKELAERFGGL' A
#
# COMPACT_ATOMS: atom_id res chain seq x y z
N MET A 1 -13.77 -7.17 0.14
CA MET A 1 -12.38 -6.85 -0.23
C MET A 1 -12.46 -5.71 -1.22
N SER A 2 -11.93 -4.54 -0.86
CA SER A 2 -11.90 -3.36 -1.74
C SER A 2 -10.46 -3.12 -2.12
N LEU A 3 -10.18 -3.08 -3.42
CA LEU A 3 -8.88 -2.70 -3.93
C LEU A 3 -8.75 -1.18 -3.89
N MET A 4 -7.55 -0.70 -3.59
CA MET A 4 -7.18 0.70 -3.61
C MET A 4 -5.99 0.91 -4.54
N SER A 5 -6.01 2.02 -5.26
CA SER A 5 -4.88 2.42 -6.11
C SER A 5 -3.66 2.80 -5.26
N THR A 6 -2.51 2.95 -5.91
CA THR A 6 -1.29 3.41 -5.23
C THR A 6 -1.49 4.78 -4.57
N GLU A 7 -2.28 5.67 -5.20
CA GLU A 7 -2.59 7.01 -4.68
C GLU A 7 -3.46 6.96 -3.42
N GLN A 8 -4.54 6.17 -3.47
CA GLN A 8 -5.41 5.96 -2.31
C GLN A 8 -4.67 5.30 -1.14
N THR A 9 -3.78 4.35 -1.45
CA THR A 9 -2.91 3.70 -0.48
C THR A 9 -1.97 4.69 0.19
N ALA A 10 -1.37 5.59 -0.61
CA ALA A 10 -0.46 6.61 -0.12
C ALA A 10 -1.16 7.58 0.84
N GLU A 11 -2.36 8.04 0.48
CA GLU A 11 -3.20 8.89 1.31
C GLU A 11 -3.58 8.17 2.62
N PHE A 12 -4.02 6.92 2.55
CA PHE A 12 -4.41 6.13 3.71
C PHE A 12 -3.24 5.87 4.69
N LEU A 13 -2.06 5.58 4.15
CA LEU A 13 -0.84 5.37 4.94
C LEU A 13 -0.20 6.71 5.40
N GLY A 14 -0.63 7.85 4.86
CA GLY A 14 -0.04 9.16 5.17
C GLY A 14 1.38 9.33 4.63
N VAL A 15 1.72 8.64 3.53
CA VAL A 15 3.04 8.67 2.90
C VAL A 15 2.95 9.14 1.45
N LYS A 16 4.10 9.42 0.82
CA LYS A 16 4.14 9.76 -0.60
C LYS A 16 3.85 8.53 -1.48
N VAL A 17 3.25 8.75 -2.65
CA VAL A 17 3.02 7.71 -3.67
C VAL A 17 4.33 6.96 -4.02
N GLU A 18 5.45 7.68 -4.15
CA GLU A 18 6.77 7.08 -4.40
C GLU A 18 7.17 6.06 -3.32
N ARG A 19 6.82 6.31 -2.05
CA ARG A 19 7.08 5.40 -0.93
C ARG A 19 6.27 4.11 -1.12
N VAL A 20 5.00 4.21 -1.50
CA VAL A 20 4.14 3.04 -1.78
C VAL A 20 4.68 2.21 -2.93
N LYS A 21 5.08 2.85 -4.04
CA LYS A 21 5.72 2.14 -5.18
C LYS A 21 7.00 1.42 -4.75
N ARG A 22 7.79 2.04 -3.87
CA ARG A 22 8.99 1.43 -3.30
C ARG A 22 8.64 0.23 -2.41
N LEU A 23 7.64 0.36 -1.52
CA LEU A 23 7.17 -0.75 -0.68
C LEU A 23 6.70 -1.94 -1.51
N ALA A 24 6.00 -1.70 -2.62
CA ALA A 24 5.59 -2.74 -3.55
C ALA A 24 6.79 -3.41 -4.23
N ARG A 25 7.76 -2.61 -4.71
CA ARG A 25 8.99 -3.12 -5.34
C ARG A 25 9.88 -3.92 -4.37
N GLU A 26 9.93 -3.52 -3.11
CA GLU A 26 10.65 -4.21 -2.03
C GLU A 26 9.84 -5.38 -1.43
N SER A 27 8.64 -5.70 -1.98
CA SER A 27 7.73 -6.74 -1.45
C SER A 27 7.32 -6.54 0.01
N LEU A 28 7.38 -5.30 0.51
CA LEU A 28 6.92 -4.92 1.84
C LEU A 28 5.41 -4.69 1.87
N LEU A 29 4.83 -4.27 0.75
CA LEU A 29 3.39 -4.17 0.56
C LEU A 29 2.99 -4.96 -0.69
N ILE A 30 2.15 -5.98 -0.50
CA ILE A 30 1.84 -6.93 -1.58
C ILE A 30 0.68 -6.40 -2.42
N ALA A 31 0.94 -6.17 -3.71
CA ALA A 31 -0.10 -5.88 -4.68
C ALA A 31 -0.96 -7.12 -4.92
N LYS A 32 -2.28 -6.96 -4.98
CA LYS A 32 -3.23 -8.06 -5.24
C LYS A 32 -3.68 -8.11 -6.69
N SER A 33 -3.64 -6.97 -7.37
CA SER A 33 -3.94 -6.85 -8.79
C SER A 33 -3.18 -5.67 -9.36
N GLU A 34 -3.25 -5.52 -10.67
CA GLU A 34 -2.76 -4.36 -11.38
C GLU A 34 -3.96 -3.71 -12.08
N ASP A 35 -3.97 -2.38 -12.14
CA ASP A 35 -4.96 -1.60 -12.87
C ASP A 35 -4.75 -1.68 -14.39
N GLU A 36 -5.64 -1.10 -15.19
CA GLU A 36 -5.54 -1.03 -16.66
C GLU A 36 -4.24 -0.37 -17.14
N ASN A 37 -3.63 0.47 -16.29
CA ASN A 37 -2.35 1.15 -16.56
C ASN A 37 -1.11 0.33 -16.13
N GLY A 38 -1.29 -0.88 -15.61
CA GLY A 38 -0.20 -1.69 -15.02
C GLY A 38 0.29 -1.15 -13.68
N GLU A 39 -0.52 -0.33 -13.00
CA GLU A 39 -0.18 0.16 -11.66
C GLU A 39 -0.69 -0.81 -10.58
N PRO A 40 0.11 -1.09 -9.54
CA PRO A 40 -0.31 -2.03 -8.50
C PRO A 40 -1.51 -1.49 -7.71
N GLN A 41 -2.46 -2.40 -7.49
CA GLN A 41 -3.62 -2.23 -6.63
C GLN A 41 -3.47 -3.09 -5.38
N PHE A 42 -3.80 -2.51 -4.24
CA PHE A 42 -3.59 -3.10 -2.92
C PHE A 42 -4.93 -3.39 -2.26
N ASP A 43 -5.02 -4.48 -1.50
CA ASP A 43 -6.23 -4.73 -0.72
C ASP A 43 -6.27 -3.80 0.51
N SER A 44 -7.37 -3.07 0.64
CA SER A 44 -7.61 -2.13 1.73
C SER A 44 -7.43 -2.74 3.13
N ALA A 45 -7.84 -4.00 3.33
CA ALA A 45 -7.71 -4.68 4.62
C ALA A 45 -6.25 -5.05 4.92
N GLU A 46 -5.48 -5.47 3.91
CA GLU A 46 -4.06 -5.71 4.07
C GLU A 46 -3.26 -4.42 4.30
N VAL A 47 -3.59 -3.33 3.61
CA VAL A 47 -2.96 -2.02 3.83
C VAL A 47 -3.24 -1.51 5.25
N ALA A 48 -4.47 -1.67 5.74
CA ALA A 48 -4.83 -1.34 7.12
C ALA A 48 -4.02 -2.15 8.14
N LYS A 49 -3.94 -3.47 7.93
CA LYS A 49 -3.15 -4.36 8.78
C LYS A 49 -1.66 -4.00 8.75
N TYR A 50 -1.13 -3.66 7.57
CA TYR A 50 0.25 -3.20 7.41
C TYR A 50 0.51 -1.92 8.20
N LYS A 51 -0.40 -0.94 8.15
CA LYS A 51 -0.32 0.30 8.94
C LYS A 51 -0.27 0.01 10.44
N GLU A 52 -1.19 -0.81 10.95
CA GLU A 52 -1.20 -1.20 12.36
C GLU A 52 0.10 -1.89 12.79
N LEU A 53 0.65 -2.77 11.94
CA LEU A 53 1.92 -3.42 12.21
C LEU A 53 3.06 -2.41 12.24
N ALA A 54 3.15 -1.53 11.24
CA ALA A 54 4.20 -0.52 11.16
C ALA A 54 4.18 0.41 12.38
N GLU A 55 3.00 0.86 12.85
CA GLU A 55 2.90 1.67 14.07
C GLU A 55 3.42 0.94 15.31
N ARG A 56 3.23 -0.39 15.41
CA ARG A 56 3.82 -1.20 16.50
C ARG A 56 5.34 -1.29 16.43
N PHE A 57 5.93 -1.12 15.25
CA PHE A 57 7.38 -1.13 15.04
C PHE A 57 8.01 0.28 15.03
N GLY A 58 7.23 1.32 15.31
CA GLY A 58 7.71 2.71 15.40
C GLY A 58 7.29 3.64 14.25
N GLY A 59 6.35 3.23 13.41
CA GLY A 59 5.76 4.04 12.33
C GLY A 59 6.27 3.71 10.92
N LEU A 60 5.81 4.50 9.93
CA LEU A 60 6.14 4.38 8.49
C LEU A 60 7.14 5.43 7.98
#